data_AF-A0A3A9A1I4-F1
#
_entry.id   AF-A0A3A9A1I4-F1
#
_cell.length_a   1.000
_cell.length_b   1.000
_cell.length_c   1.000
_cell.angle_alpha   90.00
_cell.angle_beta   90.00
_cell.angle_gamma   90.00
#
_symmetry.space_group_name_H-M   'P 1'
#
loop_
_entity.id
_entity.type
_entity.pdbx_description
1 polymer ?
#
loop_
_entity_poly.entity_id
_entity_poly.type
_entity_poly.pdbx_seq_one_letter_code
_entity_poly.pdbx_strand_id
1 'polypeptide(L)'
;MTLGEKIFRLRTEQGLSQETFGEKLGVSRQSVSKWETDQSVPELDKIVAISELFEVTTDYLLKETEETYGTAKEEPPRTEEYPQGAYRIGRRPHYEYKSKKMIGNLPLVHINLGLGIHRAKGVIAIGAVAQGWLAIGYVAMGGLCFGLVSLGLFAFAVLAFGLISFGSFSFGVISMGAFAFGIFSMGAVSIGQFAFGASAHGAQVAVGDAANGKVALGYSRAVGTYTQISNRQPFDCESACRAIDEQVSSNWLFFKTWAKAMVKWF
;
A
#
# COMPACT_ATOMS: atom_id res chain seq x y z
N MET A 1 29.58 34.38 -28.89
CA MET A 1 28.73 35.57 -29.09
C MET A 1 27.98 35.87 -27.81
N THR A 2 27.97 37.14 -27.38
CA THR A 2 27.18 37.59 -26.22
C THR A 2 25.68 37.59 -26.54
N LEU A 3 24.84 37.72 -25.51
CA LEU A 3 23.39 37.88 -25.70
C LEU A 3 23.07 39.12 -26.54
N GLY A 4 23.75 40.25 -26.29
CA GLY A 4 23.59 41.47 -27.07
C GLY A 4 23.94 41.29 -28.55
N GLU A 5 25.05 40.61 -28.85
CA GLU A 5 25.44 40.28 -30.22
C GLU A 5 24.42 39.37 -30.93
N LYS A 6 23.84 38.40 -30.21
CA LYS A 6 22.79 37.53 -30.74
C LYS A 6 21.52 38.32 -31.05
N ILE A 7 21.06 39.18 -30.15
CA ILE A 7 19.89 40.04 -30.36
C ILE A 7 20.10 40.97 -31.56
N PHE A 8 21.27 41.61 -31.63
CA PHE A 8 21.63 42.48 -32.76
C PHE A 8 21.57 41.72 -34.08
N ARG A 9 22.18 40.53 -34.14
CA ARG A 9 22.20 39.69 -35.34
C ARG A 9 20.79 39.32 -35.79
N LEU A 10 19.99 38.72 -34.91
CA LEU A 10 18.61 38.31 -35.19
C LEU A 10 17.76 39.48 -35.71
N ARG A 11 17.89 40.66 -35.08
CA ARG A 11 17.18 41.87 -35.51
C ARG A 11 17.60 42.30 -36.91
N THR A 12 18.91 42.32 -37.19
CA THR A 12 19.43 42.76 -38.50
C THR A 12 19.13 41.78 -39.62
N GLU A 13 19.13 40.47 -39.36
CA GLU A 13 18.78 39.44 -40.32
C GLU A 13 17.31 39.53 -40.76
N GLN A 14 16.42 39.98 -39.87
CA GLN A 14 15.02 40.28 -40.18
C GLN A 14 14.80 41.73 -40.70
N GLY A 15 15.87 42.50 -40.92
CA GLY A 15 15.79 43.87 -41.45
C GLY A 15 15.08 44.87 -40.54
N LEU A 16 14.96 44.59 -39.24
CA LEU A 16 14.22 45.45 -38.30
C LEU A 16 15.10 46.60 -37.78
N SER A 17 14.54 47.81 -37.68
CA SER A 17 15.17 48.90 -36.94
C SER A 17 15.07 48.66 -35.43
N GLN A 18 15.96 49.26 -34.62
CA GLN A 18 15.87 49.17 -33.15
C GLN A 18 14.54 49.74 -32.61
N GLU A 19 13.98 50.74 -33.29
CA GLU A 19 12.71 51.37 -32.94
C GLU A 19 11.55 50.38 -33.17
N THR A 20 11.46 49.81 -34.37
CA THR A 20 10.42 48.82 -34.72
C THR A 20 10.53 47.54 -33.89
N PHE A 21 11.76 47.11 -33.57
CA PHE A 21 11.99 45.97 -32.68
C PHE A 21 11.55 46.27 -31.24
N GLY A 22 11.86 47.47 -30.75
CA GLY A 22 11.38 47.95 -29.45
C GLY A 22 9.85 47.99 -29.37
N GLU A 23 9.19 48.54 -30.40
CA GLU A 23 7.73 48.58 -30.50
C GLU A 23 7.11 47.17 -30.44
N LYS A 24 7.65 46.21 -31.18
CA LYS A 24 7.19 44.81 -31.17
C LYS A 24 7.30 44.15 -29.79
N LEU A 25 8.27 44.56 -28.98
CA LEU A 25 8.51 44.02 -27.63
C LEU A 25 7.92 44.90 -26.51
N GLY A 26 7.29 46.02 -26.85
CA GLY A 26 6.76 46.99 -25.89
C GLY A 26 7.83 47.69 -25.05
N VAL A 27 9.00 47.96 -25.63
CA VAL A 27 10.13 48.64 -24.96
C VAL A 27 10.66 49.81 -25.80
N SER A 28 11.40 50.72 -25.17
CA SER A 28 12.00 51.87 -25.87
C SER A 28 13.17 51.44 -26.76
N ARG A 29 13.44 52.20 -27.82
CA ARG A 29 14.66 52.07 -28.64
C ARG A 29 15.94 52.10 -27.79
N GLN A 30 15.97 52.91 -26.72
CA GLN A 30 17.11 53.01 -25.81
C GLN A 30 17.35 51.69 -25.06
N SER A 31 16.30 50.99 -24.65
CA SER A 31 16.40 49.67 -24.01
C SER A 31 17.04 48.65 -24.95
N VAL A 32 16.57 48.59 -26.20
CA VAL A 32 17.15 47.72 -27.25
C VAL A 32 18.63 48.03 -27.46
N SER A 33 19.00 49.32 -27.58
CA SER A 33 20.40 49.72 -27.77
C SER A 33 21.29 49.28 -26.61
N LYS A 34 20.79 49.31 -25.37
CA LYS A 34 21.54 48.85 -24.19
C LYS A 34 21.67 47.33 -24.15
N TRP A 35 20.67 46.59 -24.63
CA TRP A 35 20.75 45.13 -24.77
C TRP A 35 21.79 44.72 -25.80
N GLU A 36 21.77 45.35 -26.99
CA GLU A 36 22.70 45.04 -28.09
C GLU A 36 24.15 45.42 -27.81
N THR A 37 24.39 46.30 -26.83
CA THR A 37 25.73 46.73 -26.39
C THR A 37 26.14 46.12 -25.05
N ASP A 38 25.40 45.11 -24.57
CA ASP A 38 25.62 44.41 -23.30
C ASP A 38 25.67 45.33 -22.06
N GLN A 39 25.13 46.55 -22.16
CA GLN A 39 25.02 47.50 -21.04
C GLN A 39 23.90 47.14 -20.06
N SER A 40 22.94 46.35 -20.50
CA SER A 40 21.86 45.80 -19.66
C SER A 40 21.33 44.51 -20.27
N VAL A 41 20.70 43.68 -19.44
CA VAL A 41 20.11 42.41 -19.87
C VAL A 41 18.59 42.57 -20.00
N PRO A 42 17.94 42.02 -21.05
CA PRO A 42 16.49 41.98 -21.12
C PRO A 42 15.89 41.17 -19.97
N GLU A 43 14.69 41.55 -19.52
CA GLU A 43 13.94 40.78 -18.53
C GLU A 43 13.49 39.42 -19.11
N LEU A 44 13.11 38.48 -18.24
CA LEU A 44 12.80 37.11 -18.64
C LEU A 44 11.64 37.03 -19.63
N ASP A 45 10.61 37.85 -19.44
CA ASP A 45 9.48 37.97 -20.38
C ASP A 45 9.94 38.47 -21.76
N LYS A 46 10.91 39.39 -21.80
CA LYS A 46 11.51 39.89 -23.05
C LYS A 46 12.38 38.84 -23.72
N ILE A 47 13.13 38.04 -22.97
CA ILE A 47 13.91 36.92 -23.52
C ILE A 47 12.97 35.91 -24.19
N VAL A 48 11.85 35.57 -23.56
CA VAL A 48 10.84 34.69 -24.15
C VAL A 48 10.23 35.33 -25.41
N ALA A 49 9.82 36.60 -25.34
CA ALA A 49 9.24 37.30 -26.50
C ALA A 49 10.22 37.41 -27.68
N ILE A 50 11.51 37.61 -27.42
CA ILE A 50 12.56 37.61 -28.45
C ILE A 50 12.69 36.21 -29.08
N SER A 51 12.66 35.16 -28.25
CA SER A 51 12.76 33.78 -28.72
C SER A 51 11.60 33.40 -29.64
N GLU A 52 10.38 33.83 -29.30
CA GLU A 52 9.17 33.62 -30.11
C GLU A 52 9.21 34.46 -31.40
N LEU A 53 9.61 35.73 -31.31
CA LEU A 53 9.65 36.65 -32.45
C LEU A 53 10.62 36.19 -33.55
N PHE A 54 11.70 35.50 -33.17
CA PHE A 54 12.73 35.02 -34.10
C PHE A 54 12.74 33.50 -34.29
N GLU A 55 11.78 32.78 -33.72
CA GLU A 55 11.67 31.31 -33.78
C GLU A 55 12.96 30.58 -33.36
N VAL A 56 13.63 31.10 -32.33
CA VAL A 56 14.83 30.51 -31.73
C VAL A 56 14.53 30.00 -30.32
N THR A 57 15.37 29.13 -29.78
CA THR A 57 15.24 28.70 -28.39
C THR A 57 15.80 29.77 -27.44
N THR A 58 15.25 29.86 -26.22
CA THR A 58 15.84 30.69 -25.16
C THR A 58 17.26 30.22 -24.81
N ASP A 59 17.54 28.93 -24.95
CA ASP A 59 18.87 28.35 -24.79
C ASP A 59 19.87 28.97 -25.77
N TYR A 60 19.48 29.15 -27.04
CA TYR A 60 20.31 29.82 -28.03
C TYR A 60 20.60 31.27 -27.62
N LEU A 61 19.63 32.00 -27.06
CA LEU A 61 19.85 33.37 -26.59
C LEU A 61 20.79 33.43 -25.39
N LEU A 62 20.64 32.51 -24.42
CA LEU A 62 21.28 32.59 -23.11
C LEU A 62 22.63 31.86 -22.99
N LYS A 63 22.91 30.85 -23.81
CA LYS A 63 24.16 30.09 -23.75
C LYS A 63 25.27 30.75 -24.57
N GLU A 64 26.50 30.73 -24.09
CA GLU A 64 27.67 31.26 -24.79
C GLU A 64 28.30 30.25 -25.77
N THR A 65 27.49 29.48 -26.51
CA THR A 65 27.98 28.50 -27.49
C THR A 65 27.84 29.02 -28.92
N GLU A 66 28.78 28.65 -29.79
CA GLU A 66 28.78 28.96 -31.24
C GLU A 66 27.79 28.10 -32.04
N GLU A 67 26.62 27.82 -31.49
CA GLU A 67 25.64 26.97 -32.16
C GLU A 67 24.89 27.75 -33.25
N THR A 68 25.08 27.30 -34.49
CA THR A 68 24.40 27.79 -35.70
C THR A 68 22.89 27.59 -35.61
N TYR A 69 22.15 28.56 -36.13
CA TYR A 69 20.69 28.63 -36.28
C TYR A 69 20.01 27.26 -36.48
N GLY A 70 19.40 26.74 -35.42
CA GLY A 70 18.49 25.60 -35.50
C GLY A 70 17.06 26.09 -35.52
N THR A 71 16.43 26.16 -36.70
CA THR A 71 14.98 26.39 -36.82
C THR A 71 14.24 25.31 -36.05
N ALA A 72 13.33 25.71 -35.16
CA ALA A 72 12.41 24.82 -34.46
C ALA A 72 11.45 24.18 -35.50
N LYS A 73 11.85 23.06 -36.09
CA LYS A 73 10.93 22.17 -36.79
C LYS A 73 10.50 21.08 -35.82
N GLU A 74 9.23 21.10 -35.46
CA GLU A 74 8.55 20.00 -34.79
C GLU A 74 8.59 18.76 -35.70
N GLU A 75 9.51 17.85 -35.44
CA GLU A 75 9.38 16.46 -35.90
C GLU A 75 8.69 15.65 -34.80
N PRO A 76 7.67 14.82 -35.14
CA PRO A 76 7.01 13.99 -34.15
C PRO A 76 8.03 13.01 -33.55
N PRO A 77 8.09 12.85 -32.21
CA PRO A 77 9.18 12.12 -31.59
C PRO A 77 9.11 10.65 -31.97
N ARG A 78 10.05 10.24 -32.83
CA ARG A 78 10.41 8.86 -33.11
C ARG A 78 11.09 8.33 -31.84
N THR A 79 10.41 7.49 -31.05
CA THR A 79 10.95 6.93 -29.81
C THR A 79 12.02 5.88 -30.11
N GLU A 80 13.27 6.31 -30.22
CA GLU A 80 14.46 5.49 -29.98
C GLU A 80 15.20 6.07 -28.77
N GLU A 81 15.27 5.29 -27.69
CA GLU A 81 15.90 5.68 -26.42
C GLU A 81 17.43 5.61 -26.52
N TYR A 82 18.15 6.71 -26.29
CA TYR A 82 19.51 6.71 -25.75
C TYR A 82 19.55 7.46 -24.41
N PRO A 83 20.24 6.96 -23.37
CA PRO A 83 20.07 7.44 -22.01
C PRO A 83 21.26 8.30 -21.56
N GLN A 84 21.06 9.53 -21.07
CA GLN A 84 21.91 10.12 -20.01
C GLN A 84 21.17 11.20 -19.20
N GLY A 85 21.13 10.99 -17.88
CA GLY A 85 21.50 12.02 -16.90
C GLY A 85 20.62 13.26 -16.75
N ALA A 86 19.34 13.11 -16.39
CA ALA A 86 18.57 14.17 -15.76
C ALA A 86 18.00 13.65 -14.43
N TYR A 87 18.06 14.46 -13.38
CA TYR A 87 17.43 14.21 -12.07
C TYR A 87 15.92 14.00 -12.28
N ARG A 88 15.51 12.76 -12.58
CA ARG A 88 14.11 12.34 -12.63
C ARG A 88 13.61 12.41 -11.20
N ILE A 89 12.65 13.29 -10.91
CA ILE A 89 11.69 13.04 -9.84
C ILE A 89 11.12 11.65 -10.13
N GLY A 90 11.56 10.67 -9.35
CA GLY A 90 11.56 9.26 -9.75
C GLY A 90 10.17 8.78 -10.11
N ARG A 91 9.99 8.30 -11.36
CA ARG A 91 8.89 7.39 -11.67
C ARG A 91 8.99 6.25 -10.66
N ARG A 92 8.00 6.18 -9.77
CA ARG A 92 7.93 5.12 -8.77
C ARG A 92 7.89 3.78 -9.52
N PRO A 93 8.75 2.80 -9.20
CA PRO A 93 8.69 1.47 -9.81
C PRO A 93 7.27 0.92 -9.66
N HIS A 94 6.66 0.58 -10.79
CA HIS A 94 5.32 0.01 -10.93
C HIS A 94 5.39 -1.16 -11.90
N TYR A 95 4.80 -2.28 -11.51
CA TYR A 95 4.74 -3.53 -12.25
C TYR A 95 3.32 -4.07 -12.17
N GLU A 96 2.67 -4.22 -13.32
CA GLU A 96 1.34 -4.81 -13.41
C GLU A 96 1.38 -5.97 -14.41
N TYR A 97 0.86 -7.11 -13.98
CA TYR A 97 0.70 -8.31 -14.80
C TYR A 97 -0.70 -8.87 -14.61
N LYS A 98 -1.38 -9.15 -15.74
CA LYS A 98 -2.67 -9.83 -15.79
C LYS A 98 -2.57 -11.04 -16.70
N SER A 99 -2.99 -12.20 -16.22
CA SER A 99 -3.03 -13.42 -17.02
C SER A 99 -4.07 -13.32 -18.14
N LYS A 100 -3.75 -13.90 -19.30
CA LYS A 100 -4.71 -14.04 -20.42
C LYS A 100 -5.89 -14.96 -20.08
N LYS A 101 -5.67 -15.99 -19.25
CA LYS A 101 -6.71 -16.91 -18.81
C LYS A 101 -7.64 -16.19 -17.83
N MET A 102 -8.94 -16.19 -18.12
CA MET A 102 -9.98 -15.63 -17.28
C MET A 102 -10.87 -16.75 -16.72
N ILE A 103 -11.32 -16.58 -15.46
CA ILE A 103 -12.35 -17.41 -14.84
C ILE A 103 -13.52 -16.48 -14.52
N GLY A 104 -14.61 -16.62 -15.28
CA GLY A 104 -15.67 -15.60 -15.32
C GLY A 104 -15.11 -14.26 -15.80
N ASN A 105 -15.36 -13.19 -15.05
CA ASN A 105 -14.91 -11.83 -15.37
C ASN A 105 -13.60 -11.43 -14.66
N LEU A 106 -12.90 -12.39 -14.04
CA LEU A 106 -11.66 -12.15 -13.30
C LEU A 106 -10.46 -12.84 -13.98
N PRO A 107 -9.29 -12.20 -14.06
CA PRO A 107 -8.07 -12.86 -14.49
C PRO A 107 -7.69 -13.97 -13.48
N LEU A 108 -7.13 -15.07 -13.98
CA LEU A 108 -6.62 -16.13 -13.13
C LEU A 108 -5.52 -15.60 -12.19
N VAL A 109 -4.60 -14.79 -12.70
CA VAL A 109 -3.52 -14.17 -11.94
C VAL A 109 -3.49 -12.67 -12.22
N HIS A 110 -3.45 -11.87 -11.16
CA HIS A 110 -3.26 -10.42 -11.24
C HIS A 110 -2.21 -10.00 -10.20
N ILE A 111 -1.06 -9.54 -10.69
CA ILE A 111 0.03 -9.01 -9.87
C ILE A 111 0.09 -7.51 -10.14
N ASN A 112 -0.03 -6.68 -9.10
CA ASN A 112 0.03 -5.23 -9.21
C ASN A 112 0.90 -4.67 -8.07
N LEU A 113 2.18 -4.52 -8.36
CA LEU A 113 3.23 -4.12 -7.42
C LEU A 113 3.70 -2.71 -7.74
N GLY A 114 3.91 -1.89 -6.72
CA GLY A 114 4.55 -0.59 -6.91
C GLY A 114 4.49 0.26 -5.65
N LEU A 115 5.31 1.33 -5.62
CA LEU A 115 5.34 2.29 -4.50
C LEU A 115 4.05 3.13 -4.47
N GLY A 116 3.01 2.61 -3.82
CA GLY A 116 1.69 3.24 -3.71
C GLY A 116 0.56 2.22 -3.48
N ILE A 117 -0.69 2.68 -3.40
CA ILE A 117 -1.86 1.82 -3.20
C ILE A 117 -2.29 1.22 -4.54
N HIS A 118 -1.67 0.11 -4.92
CA HIS A 118 -1.99 -0.64 -6.13
C HIS A 118 -2.96 -1.77 -5.83
N ARG A 119 -4.04 -1.86 -6.62
CA ARG A 119 -5.11 -2.83 -6.43
C ARG A 119 -4.96 -4.01 -7.40
N ALA A 120 -4.90 -5.22 -6.86
CA ALA A 120 -4.93 -6.47 -7.60
C ALA A 120 -6.29 -7.17 -7.39
N LYS A 121 -6.91 -7.60 -8.48
CA LYS A 121 -8.18 -8.34 -8.51
C LYS A 121 -8.06 -9.54 -9.45
N GLY A 122 -8.22 -10.75 -8.93
CA GLY A 122 -8.10 -11.99 -9.71
C GLY A 122 -8.41 -13.22 -8.87
N VAL A 123 -8.33 -14.41 -9.44
CA VAL A 123 -8.42 -15.64 -8.62
C VAL A 123 -7.20 -15.75 -7.71
N ILE A 124 -6.02 -15.48 -8.25
CA ILE A 124 -4.76 -15.26 -7.52
C ILE A 124 -4.41 -13.78 -7.66
N ALA A 125 -4.38 -13.05 -6.55
CA ALA A 125 -4.13 -11.61 -6.51
C ALA A 125 -2.94 -11.27 -5.60
N ILE A 126 -1.97 -10.52 -6.14
CA ILE A 126 -0.79 -10.06 -5.39
C ILE A 126 -0.65 -8.54 -5.58
N GLY A 127 -0.69 -7.77 -4.49
CA GLY A 127 -0.53 -6.32 -4.56
C GLY A 127 -0.71 -5.64 -3.21
N ALA A 128 -0.57 -4.32 -3.14
CA ALA A 128 -0.77 -3.59 -1.87
C ALA A 128 -2.19 -3.81 -1.31
N VAL A 129 -3.19 -3.81 -2.19
CA VAL A 129 -4.57 -4.21 -1.89
C VAL A 129 -4.95 -5.35 -2.83
N ALA A 130 -5.12 -6.56 -2.29
CA ALA A 130 -5.39 -7.77 -3.08
C ALA A 130 -6.81 -8.30 -2.81
N GLN A 131 -7.55 -8.61 -3.87
CA GLN A 131 -8.87 -9.24 -3.80
C GLN A 131 -8.91 -10.49 -4.68
N GLY A 132 -9.18 -11.65 -4.08
CA GLY A 132 -9.21 -12.91 -4.83
C GLY A 132 -9.57 -14.15 -4.04
N TRP A 133 -9.50 -15.31 -4.67
CA TRP A 133 -9.59 -16.58 -3.92
C TRP A 133 -8.31 -16.82 -3.13
N LEU A 134 -7.16 -16.55 -3.73
CA LEU A 134 -5.86 -16.45 -3.06
C LEU A 134 -5.39 -15.00 -3.15
N ALA A 135 -5.26 -14.31 -2.01
CA ALA A 135 -4.91 -12.88 -1.95
C ALA A 135 -3.68 -12.64 -1.06
N ILE A 136 -2.67 -11.96 -1.59
CA ILE A 136 -1.43 -11.60 -0.88
C ILE A 136 -1.21 -10.09 -0.97
N GLY A 137 -1.16 -9.40 0.16
CA GLY A 137 -0.99 -7.94 0.17
C GLY A 137 -0.92 -7.30 1.55
N TYR A 138 -0.78 -5.97 1.63
CA TYR A 138 -0.93 -5.29 2.93
C TYR A 138 -2.38 -5.39 3.42
N VAL A 139 -3.33 -5.19 2.50
CA VAL A 139 -4.75 -5.43 2.71
C VAL A 139 -5.18 -6.55 1.78
N ALA A 140 -5.64 -7.67 2.32
CA ALA A 140 -6.07 -8.83 1.55
C ALA A 140 -7.55 -9.17 1.82
N MET A 141 -8.34 -9.42 0.78
CA MET A 141 -9.76 -9.78 0.88
C MET A 141 -10.08 -11.00 0.01
N GLY A 142 -10.76 -12.02 0.55
CA GLY A 142 -10.93 -13.23 -0.24
C GLY A 142 -11.26 -14.55 0.44
N GLY A 143 -10.86 -15.63 -0.23
CA GLY A 143 -10.90 -17.00 0.31
C GLY A 143 -9.75 -17.23 1.29
N LEU A 144 -8.54 -17.40 0.76
CA LEU A 144 -7.28 -17.57 1.48
C LEU A 144 -6.44 -16.29 1.39
N CYS A 145 -6.23 -15.62 2.53
CA CYS A 145 -5.65 -14.28 2.59
C CYS A 145 -4.38 -14.24 3.43
N PHE A 146 -3.34 -13.58 2.90
CA PHE A 146 -2.09 -13.30 3.59
C PHE A 146 -1.81 -11.79 3.56
N GLY A 147 -1.68 -11.15 4.73
CA GLY A 147 -1.39 -9.72 4.76
C GLY A 147 -1.16 -9.09 6.13
N LEU A 148 -1.09 -7.76 6.18
CA LEU A 148 -1.09 -7.04 7.46
C LEU A 148 -2.51 -6.96 8.04
N VAL A 149 -3.48 -6.69 7.15
CA VAL A 149 -4.91 -6.72 7.42
C VAL A 149 -5.57 -7.69 6.43
N SER A 150 -6.23 -8.72 6.93
CA SER A 150 -6.88 -9.73 6.09
C SER A 150 -8.35 -9.89 6.47
N LEU A 151 -9.23 -9.94 5.45
CA LEU A 151 -10.65 -10.28 5.58
C LEU A 151 -10.99 -11.45 4.65
N GLY A 152 -11.23 -12.65 5.18
CA GLY A 152 -11.55 -13.78 4.33
C GLY A 152 -12.04 -15.04 5.03
N LEU A 153 -12.23 -16.11 4.27
CA LEU A 153 -12.61 -17.42 4.84
C LEU A 153 -11.47 -17.96 5.73
N PHE A 154 -10.25 -17.93 5.21
CA PHE A 154 -9.00 -18.26 5.89
C PHE A 154 -8.11 -17.03 5.89
N ALA A 155 -7.92 -16.40 7.05
CA ALA A 155 -7.18 -15.15 7.18
C ALA A 155 -5.88 -15.34 7.99
N PHE A 156 -4.74 -15.01 7.38
CA PHE A 156 -3.43 -14.96 8.02
C PHE A 156 -2.93 -13.51 8.00
N ALA A 157 -2.90 -12.85 9.15
CA ALA A 157 -2.49 -11.44 9.22
C ALA A 157 -2.09 -10.95 10.61
N VAL A 158 -1.53 -9.74 10.72
CA VAL A 158 -1.39 -9.07 12.02
C VAL A 158 -2.78 -8.77 12.60
N LEU A 159 -3.67 -8.20 11.78
CA LEU A 159 -5.09 -8.00 12.07
C LEU A 159 -5.92 -8.89 11.13
N ALA A 160 -6.49 -9.96 11.66
CA ALA A 160 -7.18 -10.99 10.88
C ALA A 160 -8.68 -11.04 11.21
N PHE A 161 -9.52 -10.99 10.17
CA PHE A 161 -10.97 -11.21 10.24
C PHE A 161 -11.33 -12.39 9.34
N GLY A 162 -11.90 -13.45 9.88
CA GLY A 162 -12.32 -14.56 9.03
C GLY A 162 -13.09 -15.68 9.70
N LEU A 163 -13.49 -16.69 8.93
CA LEU A 163 -14.10 -17.89 9.53
C LEU A 163 -13.06 -18.63 10.36
N ILE A 164 -11.90 -18.88 9.75
CA ILE A 164 -10.69 -19.39 10.39
C ILE A 164 -9.62 -18.30 10.28
N SER A 165 -9.14 -17.82 11.43
CA SER A 165 -8.29 -16.63 11.49
C SER A 165 -7.06 -16.86 12.37
N PHE A 166 -5.89 -16.52 11.84
CA PHE A 166 -4.59 -16.58 12.51
C PHE A 166 -3.95 -15.19 12.48
N GLY A 167 -3.66 -14.63 13.66
CA GLY A 167 -3.03 -13.32 13.70
C GLY A 167 -2.60 -12.82 15.07
N SER A 168 -2.10 -11.59 15.16
CA SER A 168 -1.84 -10.97 16.47
C SER A 168 -3.15 -10.55 17.13
N PHE A 169 -4.00 -9.85 16.37
CA PHE A 169 -5.39 -9.56 16.70
C PHE A 169 -6.26 -10.35 15.73
N SER A 170 -7.03 -11.30 16.25
CA SER A 170 -7.74 -12.28 15.44
C SER A 170 -9.22 -12.32 15.80
N PHE A 171 -10.09 -12.28 14.79
CA PHE A 171 -11.54 -12.30 14.91
C PHE A 171 -12.13 -13.37 13.98
N GLY A 172 -12.84 -14.34 14.54
CA GLY A 172 -13.46 -15.38 13.72
C GLY A 172 -14.29 -16.42 14.42
N VAL A 173 -14.76 -17.43 13.68
CA VAL A 173 -15.41 -18.59 14.30
C VAL A 173 -14.36 -19.45 15.00
N ILE A 174 -13.27 -19.77 14.30
CA ILE A 174 -12.04 -20.32 14.86
C ILE A 174 -10.99 -19.22 14.78
N SER A 175 -10.51 -18.78 15.94
CA SER A 175 -9.57 -17.67 16.05
C SER A 175 -8.35 -18.07 16.87
N MET A 176 -7.17 -17.88 16.31
CA MET A 176 -5.90 -18.09 16.99
C MET A 176 -5.06 -16.82 16.92
N GLY A 177 -4.54 -16.35 18.05
CA GLY A 177 -3.70 -15.16 18.08
C GLY A 177 -3.21 -14.72 19.45
N ALA A 178 -2.50 -13.60 19.54
CA ALA A 178 -2.14 -13.05 20.85
C ALA A 178 -3.41 -12.54 21.58
N PHE A 179 -4.24 -11.80 20.86
CA PHE A 179 -5.60 -11.41 21.24
C PHE A 179 -6.58 -12.10 20.28
N ALA A 180 -7.34 -13.07 20.79
CA ALA A 180 -8.24 -13.89 19.99
C ALA A 180 -9.69 -13.70 20.42
N PHE A 181 -10.56 -13.41 19.46
CA PHE A 181 -12.00 -13.22 19.65
C PHE A 181 -12.77 -14.16 18.73
N GLY A 182 -13.58 -15.06 19.29
CA GLY A 182 -14.32 -15.99 18.44
C GLY A 182 -15.26 -16.95 19.15
N ILE A 183 -15.86 -17.87 18.40
CA ILE A 183 -16.61 -18.97 19.02
C ILE A 183 -15.62 -19.91 19.72
N PHE A 184 -14.61 -20.35 18.98
CA PHE A 184 -13.46 -21.06 19.48
C PHE A 184 -12.24 -20.15 19.35
N SER A 185 -11.70 -19.71 20.48
CA SER A 185 -10.60 -18.74 20.54
C SER A 185 -9.41 -19.31 21.29
N MET A 186 -8.21 -19.19 20.72
CA MET A 186 -6.96 -19.59 21.36
C MET A 186 -5.93 -18.46 21.34
N GLY A 187 -5.39 -18.08 22.49
CA GLY A 187 -4.43 -16.98 22.54
C GLY A 187 -3.84 -16.64 23.91
N ALA A 188 -3.05 -15.57 24.01
CA ALA A 188 -2.62 -15.08 25.32
C ALA A 188 -3.82 -14.47 26.08
N VAL A 189 -4.60 -13.65 25.38
CA VAL A 189 -5.93 -13.20 25.81
C VAL A 189 -6.94 -13.80 24.84
N SER A 190 -7.87 -14.60 25.35
CA SER A 190 -8.89 -15.27 24.55
C SER A 190 -10.29 -15.00 25.08
N ILE A 191 -11.19 -14.58 24.18
CA ILE A 191 -12.59 -14.29 24.48
C ILE A 191 -13.48 -15.06 23.50
N GLY A 192 -14.36 -15.92 24.03
CA GLY A 192 -15.23 -16.71 23.18
C GLY A 192 -16.27 -17.57 23.87
N GLN A 193 -16.87 -18.51 23.14
CA GLN A 193 -17.68 -19.58 23.77
C GLN A 193 -16.77 -20.63 24.40
N PHE A 194 -15.71 -20.99 23.66
CA PHE A 194 -14.65 -21.90 24.08
C PHE A 194 -13.32 -21.13 23.98
N ALA A 195 -12.72 -20.81 25.12
CA ALA A 195 -11.55 -19.95 25.21
C ALA A 195 -10.37 -20.71 25.84
N PHE A 196 -9.21 -20.68 25.17
CA PHE A 196 -7.98 -21.35 25.60
C PHE A 196 -6.83 -20.34 25.59
N GLY A 197 -6.21 -20.09 26.74
CA GLY A 197 -5.18 -19.05 26.80
C GLY A 197 -4.74 -18.66 28.19
N ALA A 198 -3.67 -17.87 28.31
CA ALA A 198 -3.19 -17.41 29.62
C ALA A 198 -4.30 -16.68 30.41
N SER A 199 -5.01 -15.76 29.75
CA SER A 199 -6.24 -15.14 30.24
C SER A 199 -7.41 -15.55 29.34
N ALA A 200 -8.23 -16.49 29.80
CA ALA A 200 -9.31 -17.10 29.05
C ALA A 200 -10.69 -16.71 29.60
N HIS A 201 -11.52 -16.12 28.74
CA HIS A 201 -12.89 -15.73 29.05
C HIS A 201 -13.84 -16.46 28.10
N GLY A 202 -14.30 -17.63 28.52
CA GLY A 202 -15.09 -18.56 27.73
C GLY A 202 -16.51 -18.71 28.27
N ALA A 203 -17.55 -18.36 27.52
CA ALA A 203 -18.93 -18.46 28.02
C ALA A 203 -19.34 -19.89 28.40
N GLN A 204 -18.81 -20.91 27.72
CA GLN A 204 -19.03 -22.33 28.05
C GLN A 204 -17.80 -22.94 28.73
N VAL A 205 -16.63 -22.82 28.10
CA VAL A 205 -15.39 -23.44 28.56
C VAL A 205 -14.26 -22.43 28.50
N ALA A 206 -13.50 -22.30 29.59
CA ALA A 206 -12.30 -21.48 29.67
C ALA A 206 -11.16 -22.30 30.28
N VAL A 207 -10.00 -22.33 29.62
CA VAL A 207 -8.80 -23.03 30.11
C VAL A 207 -7.60 -22.09 30.04
N GLY A 208 -6.89 -21.92 31.15
CA GLY A 208 -5.82 -20.93 31.23
C GLY A 208 -5.09 -20.81 32.55
N ASP A 209 -4.26 -19.78 32.70
CA ASP A 209 -3.74 -19.39 34.02
C ASP A 209 -4.84 -18.70 34.84
N ALA A 210 -5.50 -17.72 34.22
CA ALA A 210 -6.73 -17.12 34.68
C ALA A 210 -7.89 -17.50 33.74
N ALA A 211 -8.86 -18.26 34.23
CA ALA A 211 -10.00 -18.76 33.48
C ALA A 211 -11.34 -18.28 34.05
N ASN A 212 -12.24 -17.83 33.19
CA ASN A 212 -13.61 -17.45 33.54
C ASN A 212 -14.60 -18.06 32.54
N GLY A 213 -15.51 -18.90 33.03
CA GLY A 213 -16.50 -19.60 32.20
C GLY A 213 -17.35 -20.57 32.99
N LYS A 214 -18.40 -21.16 32.39
CA LYS A 214 -19.21 -22.19 33.11
C LYS A 214 -18.33 -23.34 33.59
N VAL A 215 -17.50 -23.88 32.70
CA VAL A 215 -16.41 -24.81 33.01
C VAL A 215 -15.11 -24.04 32.91
N ALA A 216 -14.47 -23.74 34.04
CA ALA A 216 -13.23 -22.99 34.11
C ALA A 216 -12.08 -23.82 34.71
N LEU A 217 -11.01 -24.01 33.95
CA LEU A 217 -9.79 -24.69 34.40
C LEU A 217 -8.65 -23.67 34.44
N GLY A 218 -8.20 -23.32 35.65
CA GLY A 218 -7.23 -22.27 35.91
C GLY A 218 -5.98 -22.80 36.62
N TYR A 219 -4.79 -22.32 36.32
CA TYR A 219 -3.61 -22.62 37.15
C TYR A 219 -3.56 -21.73 38.39
N SER A 220 -3.78 -20.42 38.23
CA SER A 220 -3.79 -19.44 39.32
C SER A 220 -5.19 -19.00 39.74
N ARG A 221 -6.13 -18.93 38.79
CA ARG A 221 -7.50 -18.46 39.04
C ARG A 221 -8.51 -19.14 38.11
N ALA A 222 -9.61 -19.65 38.66
CA ALA A 222 -10.75 -20.14 37.90
C ALA A 222 -12.06 -19.63 38.51
N VAL A 223 -12.98 -19.13 37.68
CA VAL A 223 -14.30 -18.64 38.10
C VAL A 223 -15.37 -19.25 37.19
N GLY A 224 -16.36 -19.93 37.76
CA GLY A 224 -17.33 -20.71 37.00
C GLY A 224 -18.29 -21.53 37.84
N THR A 225 -19.18 -22.27 37.17
CA THR A 225 -20.07 -23.26 37.80
C THR A 225 -19.30 -24.51 38.19
N TYR A 226 -18.45 -25.00 37.28
CA TYR A 226 -17.40 -25.96 37.58
C TYR A 226 -16.06 -25.25 37.46
N THR A 227 -15.26 -25.35 38.52
CA THR A 227 -13.93 -24.75 38.57
C THR A 227 -12.92 -25.77 39.02
N GLN A 228 -11.78 -25.82 38.34
CA GLN A 228 -10.60 -26.53 38.82
C GLN A 228 -9.42 -25.56 38.86
N ILE A 229 -8.78 -25.46 40.04
CA ILE A 229 -7.54 -24.70 40.20
C ILE A 229 -6.44 -25.70 40.51
N SER A 230 -5.42 -25.79 39.64
CA SER A 230 -4.29 -26.70 39.83
C SER A 230 -2.97 -25.94 39.79
N ASN A 231 -2.26 -25.93 40.92
CA ASN A 231 -1.08 -25.07 41.09
C ASN A 231 0.26 -25.76 40.74
N ARG A 232 0.23 -26.95 40.10
CA ARG A 232 1.40 -27.75 39.64
C ARG A 232 1.08 -29.17 39.12
N GLN A 233 -0.14 -29.68 39.29
CA GLN A 233 -0.54 -31.01 38.81
C GLN A 233 -1.30 -30.89 37.47
N PRO A 234 -1.24 -31.92 36.59
CA PRO A 234 -2.11 -31.97 35.42
C PRO A 234 -3.58 -31.84 35.86
N PHE A 235 -4.41 -31.19 35.03
CA PHE A 235 -5.84 -31.14 35.30
C PHE A 235 -6.44 -32.55 35.34
N ASP A 236 -7.47 -32.74 36.16
CA ASP A 236 -8.26 -33.97 36.13
C ASP A 236 -9.12 -33.96 34.86
N CYS A 237 -8.53 -34.51 33.80
CA CYS A 237 -9.11 -34.51 32.47
C CYS A 237 -10.43 -35.27 32.42
N GLU A 238 -10.62 -36.30 33.25
CA GLU A 238 -11.86 -37.08 33.26
C GLU A 238 -13.01 -36.25 33.85
N SER A 239 -12.79 -35.66 35.02
CA SER A 239 -13.77 -34.79 35.66
C SER A 239 -14.06 -33.55 34.82
N ALA A 240 -13.04 -32.95 34.20
CA ALA A 240 -13.22 -31.81 33.31
C ALA A 240 -14.00 -32.19 32.02
N CYS A 241 -13.70 -33.34 31.40
CA CYS A 241 -14.47 -33.83 30.25
C CYS A 241 -15.92 -34.10 30.61
N ARG A 242 -16.18 -34.67 31.79
CA ARG A 242 -17.52 -34.90 32.32
C ARG A 242 -18.27 -33.59 32.57
N ALA A 243 -17.60 -32.60 33.17
CA ALA A 243 -18.18 -31.28 33.39
C ALA A 243 -18.54 -30.57 32.07
N ILE A 244 -17.69 -30.71 31.04
CA ILE A 244 -18.01 -30.24 29.68
C ILE A 244 -19.26 -30.98 29.15
N ASP A 245 -19.35 -32.29 29.37
CA ASP A 245 -20.50 -33.09 28.95
C ASP A 245 -21.81 -32.68 29.62
N GLU A 246 -21.77 -32.32 30.90
CA GLU A 246 -22.94 -31.92 31.68
C GLU A 246 -23.35 -30.45 31.47
N GLN A 247 -22.39 -29.52 31.35
CA GLN A 247 -22.68 -28.07 31.41
C GLN A 247 -22.76 -27.39 30.03
N VAL A 248 -22.12 -27.95 29.00
CA VAL A 248 -22.15 -27.37 27.66
C VAL A 248 -23.37 -27.85 26.90
N SER A 249 -24.17 -26.89 26.40
CA SER A 249 -25.39 -27.15 25.62
C SER A 249 -25.13 -28.09 24.43
N SER A 250 -26.10 -28.97 24.13
CA SER A 250 -26.05 -29.95 23.03
C SER A 250 -25.87 -29.31 21.65
N ASN A 251 -26.28 -28.04 21.48
CA ASN A 251 -26.10 -27.29 20.23
C ASN A 251 -24.63 -27.10 19.84
N TRP A 252 -23.69 -27.30 20.77
CA TRP A 252 -22.26 -27.13 20.55
C TRP A 252 -21.50 -28.44 20.33
N LEU A 253 -22.18 -29.53 19.94
CA LEU A 253 -21.60 -30.88 19.86
C LEU A 253 -20.23 -30.94 19.14
N PHE A 254 -20.07 -30.21 18.03
CA PHE A 254 -18.82 -30.12 17.28
C PHE A 254 -17.68 -29.54 18.15
N PHE A 255 -17.88 -28.33 18.70
CA PHE A 255 -16.88 -27.64 19.52
C PHE A 255 -16.66 -28.30 20.88
N LYS A 256 -17.67 -28.99 21.40
CA LYS A 256 -17.61 -29.76 22.65
C LYS A 256 -16.57 -30.89 22.55
N THR A 257 -16.55 -31.61 21.43
CA THR A 257 -15.55 -32.66 21.17
C THR A 257 -14.13 -32.07 21.09
N TRP A 258 -13.98 -30.93 20.40
CA TRP A 258 -12.70 -30.22 20.31
C TRP A 258 -12.23 -29.70 21.67
N ALA A 259 -13.13 -29.13 22.47
CA ALA A 259 -12.80 -28.65 23.80
C ALA A 259 -12.29 -29.78 24.71
N LYS A 260 -12.93 -30.95 24.69
CA LYS A 260 -12.44 -32.14 25.41
C LYS A 260 -11.06 -32.60 24.94
N ALA A 261 -10.80 -32.54 23.64
CA ALA A 261 -9.47 -32.86 23.10
C ALA A 261 -8.40 -31.86 23.56
N MET A 262 -8.72 -30.57 23.57
CA MET A 262 -7.81 -29.53 24.07
C MET A 262 -7.53 -29.69 25.56
N VAL A 263 -8.55 -29.96 26.39
CA VAL A 263 -8.35 -30.16 27.84
C VAL A 263 -7.38 -31.31 28.12
N LYS A 264 -7.42 -32.39 27.33
CA LYS A 264 -6.47 -33.51 27.45
C LYS A 264 -5.04 -33.17 27.03
N TRP A 265 -4.86 -32.06 26.31
CA TRP A 265 -3.57 -31.60 25.82
C TRP A 265 -2.90 -30.61 26.78
N PHE A 266 -3.67 -29.97 27.67
CA PHE A 266 -3.19 -29.08 28.73
C PHE A 266 -2.92 -29.83 30.04
#